data_AF-X8BH84-F1
#
_entry.id   AF-X8BH84-F1
#
_cell.length_a   1.000
_cell.length_b   1.000
_cell.length_c   1.000
_cell.angle_alpha   90.00
_cell.angle_beta   90.00
_cell.angle_gamma   90.00
#
_symmetry.space_group_name_H-M   'P 1'
#
loop_
_entity.id
_entity.type
_entity.pdbx_description
1 polymer ?
#
loop_
_entity_poly.entity_id
_entity_poly.type
_entity_poly.pdbx_seq_one_letter_code
_entity_poly.pdbx_strand_id
1 'polypeptide(L)' 'MWGMKDPAFPPSQSLPRMRAAFPDHVVVELPNAKHFIQEDAPERIAGAILDRFG' A
#
# COMPACT_ATOMS: atom_id res chain seq x y z
N MET A 1 1.85 -0.10 -2.36
CA MET A 1 0.43 -0.11 -1.96
C MET A 1 0.36 -0.59 -0.52
N TRP A 2 -0.45 0.02 0.35
CA TRP A 2 -0.47 -0.31 1.78
C TRP A 2 -1.88 -0.32 2.37
N GLY A 3 -2.24 -1.39 3.07
CA GLY A 3 -3.51 -1.51 3.78
C GLY A 3 -3.47 -0.70 5.08
N MET A 4 -4.33 0.31 5.19
CA MET A 4 -4.27 1.23 6.34
C MET A 4 -4.83 0.63 7.63
N LYS A 5 -5.43 -0.57 7.56
CA LYS A 5 -5.91 -1.35 8.70
C LYS A 5 -5.12 -2.64 8.90
N ASP A 6 -3.91 -2.76 8.33
CA ASP A 6 -3.07 -3.95 8.46
C ASP A 6 -2.59 -4.14 9.92
N PRO A 7 -2.98 -5.24 10.59
CA PRO A 7 -2.53 -5.53 11.96
C PRO A 7 -1.13 -6.15 12.03
N ALA A 8 -0.65 -6.79 10.96
CA ALA A 8 0.66 -7.41 10.89
C ALA A 8 1.76 -6.40 10.53
N PHE A 9 1.41 -5.41 9.70
CA PHE A 9 2.29 -4.31 9.33
C PHE A 9 1.65 -2.94 9.56
N PRO A 10 1.55 -2.48 10.83
CA PRO A 10 0.88 -1.23 11.17
C PRO A 10 1.46 -0.03 10.40
N PRO A 11 0.64 0.75 9.65
CA PRO A 11 1.12 1.84 8.81
C PRO A 11 1.93 2.89 9.59
N SER A 12 1.52 3.20 10.82
CA SER A 12 2.19 4.17 11.68
C SER A 12 3.64 3.79 12.05
N GLN A 13 3.97 2.50 12.02
CA GLN A 13 5.31 2.00 12.34
C GLN A 13 6.11 1.65 11.08
N SER A 14 5.43 1.12 10.06
CA SER A 14 6.08 0.58 8.86
C SER A 14 6.31 1.62 7.77
N LEU A 15 5.32 2.49 7.49
CA LEU A 15 5.43 3.47 6.39
C LEU A 15 6.59 4.46 6.57
N PRO A 16 6.86 5.01 7.78
CA PRO A 16 8.02 5.90 7.95
C PRO A 16 9.34 5.22 7.58
N ARG A 17 9.50 3.94 7.94
CA ARG A 17 10.71 3.17 7.63
C ARG A 17 10.84 2.87 6.14
N MET A 18 9.73 2.49 5.48
CA MET A 18 9.73 2.27 4.04
C MET A 18 10.03 3.54 3.25
N ARG A 19 9.45 4.67 3.66
CA ARG A 19 9.70 5.99 3.07
C ARG A 19 11.16 6.41 3.18
N ALA A 20 11.80 6.11 4.31
CA ALA A 20 13.21 6.41 4.53
C ALA A 20 14.15 5.49 3.73
N ALA A 21 13.82 4.20 3.61
CA ALA A 21 14.67 3.21 2.94
C ALA A 21 14.62 3.30 1.41
N PHE A 22 13.48 3.69 0.83
CA PHE A 22 13.26 3.71 -0.61
C PHE A 22 12.85 5.12 -1.06
N PRO A 23 13.78 6.05 -1.31
CA PRO A 23 13.41 7.45 -1.56
C PRO A 23 12.62 7.65 -2.86
N ASP A 24 12.89 6.88 -3.91
CA ASP A 24 12.16 6.92 -5.19
C ASP A 24 11.02 5.90 -5.22
N HIS A 25 10.09 6.02 -4.27
CA HIS A 25 8.93 5.14 -4.17
C HIS A 25 7.62 5.93 -4.29
N VAL A 26 6.57 5.22 -4.68
CA VAL A 26 5.20 5.73 -4.63
C VAL A 26 4.40 4.91 -3.64
N VAL A 27 3.79 5.57 -2.65
CA VAL A 27 2.86 4.93 -1.73
C VAL A 27 1.44 5.21 -2.19
N VAL A 28 0.71 4.13 -2.46
CA VAL A 28 -0.74 4.15 -2.62
C VAL A 28 -1.35 3.60 -1.33
N GLU A 29 -1.99 4.45 -0.56
CA GLU A 29 -2.69 4.07 0.67
C GLU A 29 -4.08 3.52 0.34
N LEU A 30 -4.46 2.43 1.00
CA LEU A 30 -5.75 1.75 0.84
C LEU A 30 -6.52 1.88 2.16
N PRO A 31 -7.40 2.89 2.32
CA PRO A 31 -7.96 3.28 3.62
C PRO A 31 -8.74 2.18 4.33
N ASN A 32 -9.38 1.29 3.54
CA ASN A 32 -10.26 0.25 4.07
C ASN A 32 -9.62 -1.15 4.11
N ALA A 33 -8.47 -1.34 3.46
CA ALA A 33 -7.83 -2.64 3.36
C ALA A 33 -7.01 -2.99 4.62
N LYS A 34 -6.99 -4.27 4.94
CA LYS A 34 -6.25 -4.90 6.05
C LYS A 34 -4.96 -5.51 5.49
N HIS A 35 -4.66 -6.76 5.86
CA HIS A 35 -3.42 -7.45 5.51
C HIS A 35 -3.43 -7.99 4.07
N PHE A 36 -4.52 -8.64 3.66
CA PHE A 36 -4.66 -9.19 2.31
C PHE A 36 -5.25 -8.15 1.37
N ILE A 37 -4.44 -7.13 1.06
CA ILE A 37 -4.89 -5.94 0.30
C ILE A 37 -5.48 -6.28 -1.07
N GLN A 38 -5.04 -7.36 -1.70
CA GLN A 38 -5.56 -7.85 -2.99
C GLN A 38 -6.97 -8.44 -2.88
N GLU A 39 -7.38 -8.93 -1.72
CA GLU A 39 -8.74 -9.42 -1.50
C GLU A 39 -9.67 -8.25 -1.12
N ASP A 40 -9.16 -7.26 -0.39
CA ASP A 40 -9.94 -6.10 0.06
C ASP A 40 -10.11 -5.02 -1.03
N ALA A 41 -9.16 -4.88 -1.94
CA ALA A 41 -9.14 -3.82 -2.96
C ALA A 41 -8.48 -4.22 -4.31
N PRO A 42 -8.91 -5.34 -4.94
CA PRO A 42 -8.26 -5.88 -6.13
C PRO A 42 -8.23 -4.89 -7.31
N GLU A 43 -9.35 -4.23 -7.61
CA GLU A 43 -9.45 -3.31 -8.75
C GLU A 43 -8.58 -2.07 -8.54
N ARG A 44 -8.49 -1.57 -7.30
CA ARG A 44 -7.65 -0.43 -6.98
C ARG A 44 -6.17 -0.76 -7.12
N ILE A 45 -5.77 -1.97 -6.74
CA ILE A 45 -4.40 -2.46 -6.90
C ILE A 45 -4.05 -2.58 -8.39
N ALA A 46 -4.91 -3.23 -9.18
CA ALA A 46 -4.71 -3.37 -10.62
C ALA A 46 -4.62 -1.99 -11.31
N GLY A 47 -5.53 -1.07 -10.98
CA GLY A 47 -5.52 0.30 -11.51
C GLY A 47 -4.24 1.05 -11.17
N ALA A 48 -3.77 0.99 -9.91
CA ALA A 48 -2.53 1.65 -9.51
C ALA A 48 -1.27 1.11 -10.21
N ILE A 49 -1.27 -0.19 -10.56
CA ILE A 49 -0.18 -0.80 -11.34
C ILE A 49 -0.22 -0.28 -12.79
N LEU A 50 -1.40 -0.27 -13.41
CA LEU A 50 -1.58 0.27 -14.76
C LEU A 50 -1.20 1.76 -14.82
N ASP A 51 -1.66 2.58 -13.88
CA ASP A 51 -1.34 4.02 -13.82
C ASP A 51 0.19 4.28 -13.77
N ARG A 52 0.97 3.36 -13.21
CA ARG A 52 2.42 3.53 -13.00
C ARG A 52 3.27 2.97 -14.14
N PHE A 53 2.79 1.93 -14.83
CA PHE A 53 3.61 1.11 -15.73
C PHE A 53 2.95 0.72 -17.06
N GLY A 54 1.65 0.94 -17.22
CA GLY A 54 0.92 0.75 -18.48
C GLY A 54 1.03 1.97 -19.38
#